data_AF-A0AAE0M932-F1
#
_entry.id   AF-A0AAE0M932-F1
#
_cell.length_a   1.000
_cell.length_b   1.000
_cell.length_c   1.000
_cell.angle_alpha   90.00
_cell.angle_beta   90.00
_cell.angle_gamma   90.00
#
_symmetry.space_group_name_H-M   'P 1'
#
loop_
_entity.id
_entity.type
_entity.pdbx_description
1 polymer ?
#
loop_
_entity_poly.entity_id
_entity_poly.type
_entity_poly.pdbx_seq_one_letter_code
_entity_poly.pdbx_strand_id
1 'polypeptide(L)'
;MSSNPAAAGNLQVIDIPGRPDPALPTVLALSLRYNHHWDRRNAELLTPLEAVLDYVRRGGTAVLCNDFPVPPSPNHIRDLFTSAGLPWVRSAFYRTTFHLNPAADLVANNESLLNTLPRTCNMNAVQLLNVAVGDAWYRPNASSGIDTFISSLTEAQTEPVENLENTLAACAKVGLGKLGYVGDVDSEPESIKIVMAMLGVHYEEAALPPAWLISMMFPNRE
;
A
#
# COMPACT_ATOMS: atom_id res chain seq x y z
N MET A 1 -21.94 -29.13 21.48
CA MET A 1 -21.57 -27.71 21.40
C MET A 1 -20.20 -27.65 20.75
N SER A 2 -20.19 -27.43 19.43
CA SER A 2 -19.00 -27.42 18.60
C SER A 2 -18.28 -26.08 18.76
N SER A 3 -17.02 -26.13 19.19
CA SER A 3 -16.11 -24.98 19.24
C SER A 3 -15.80 -24.53 17.82
N ASN A 4 -16.25 -23.33 17.48
CA ASN A 4 -15.90 -22.63 16.24
C ASN A 4 -14.40 -22.28 16.28
N PRO A 5 -13.56 -22.76 15.34
CA PRO A 5 -12.16 -22.37 15.31
C PRO A 5 -12.08 -20.88 14.99
N ALA A 6 -11.38 -20.14 15.88
CA ALA A 6 -11.12 -18.72 15.72
C ALA A 6 -10.48 -18.43 14.36
N ALA A 7 -11.06 -17.50 13.61
CA ALA A 7 -10.52 -17.03 12.34
C ALA A 7 -9.19 -16.30 12.57
N ALA A 8 -8.08 -17.03 12.48
CA ALA A 8 -6.74 -16.48 12.41
C ALA A 8 -6.64 -15.50 11.22
N GLY A 9 -5.90 -14.40 11.40
CA GLY A 9 -5.67 -13.44 10.33
C GLY A 9 -5.00 -14.13 9.13
N ASN A 10 -5.68 -14.19 8.00
CA ASN A 10 -5.16 -14.84 6.80
C ASN A 10 -4.24 -13.87 6.06
N LEU A 11 -2.93 -14.12 6.10
CA LEU A 11 -1.97 -13.57 5.14
C LEU A 11 -2.27 -14.21 3.77
N GLN A 12 -2.69 -13.43 2.79
CA GLN A 12 -2.78 -13.92 1.41
C GLN A 12 -1.50 -13.57 0.66
N VAL A 13 -0.77 -14.61 0.26
CA VAL A 13 0.41 -14.53 -0.61
C VAL A 13 -0.05 -14.94 -2.00
N ILE A 14 0.01 -14.03 -2.97
CA ILE A 14 -0.42 -14.30 -4.34
C ILE A 14 0.77 -14.16 -5.28
N ASP A 15 1.08 -15.24 -5.99
CA ASP A 15 2.05 -15.26 -7.09
C ASP A 15 1.33 -14.90 -8.40
N ILE A 16 1.96 -14.08 -9.25
CA ILE A 16 1.30 -13.48 -10.43
C ILE A 16 1.66 -14.30 -11.69
N PRO A 17 0.72 -15.02 -12.32
CA PRO A 17 1.01 -15.82 -13.51
C PRO A 17 1.18 -14.97 -14.79
N GLY A 18 2.17 -15.31 -15.63
CA GLY A 18 2.36 -14.72 -16.97
C GLY A 18 3.69 -14.00 -17.24
N ARG A 19 4.83 -14.53 -16.76
CA ARG A 19 6.14 -13.87 -16.91
C ARG A 19 6.96 -14.32 -18.14
N PRO A 20 7.79 -13.43 -18.73
CA PRO A 20 8.75 -13.79 -19.78
C PRO A 20 10.03 -14.48 -19.28
N ASP A 21 10.32 -14.49 -17.96
CA ASP A 21 11.59 -15.02 -17.42
C ASP A 21 11.45 -15.58 -15.98
N PRO A 22 11.78 -16.86 -15.72
CA PRO A 22 11.79 -17.46 -14.39
C PRO A 22 12.94 -17.00 -13.46
N ALA A 23 13.87 -16.16 -13.92
CA ALA A 23 15.01 -15.69 -13.12
C ALA A 23 14.71 -14.46 -12.22
N LEU A 24 13.55 -13.81 -12.36
CA LEU A 24 13.16 -12.68 -11.49
C LEU A 24 12.45 -13.18 -10.22
N PRO A 25 12.82 -12.69 -9.03
CA PRO A 25 12.44 -13.30 -7.75
C PRO A 25 10.99 -13.04 -7.36
N THR A 26 10.00 -13.81 -7.85
CA THR A 26 8.54 -13.79 -7.49
C THR A 26 7.94 -12.37 -7.40
N VAL A 27 6.67 -12.15 -7.13
CA VAL A 27 6.13 -10.83 -6.78
C VAL A 27 5.03 -11.05 -5.75
N LEU A 28 4.99 -10.25 -4.68
CA LEU A 28 4.11 -10.51 -3.55
C LEU A 28 3.26 -9.31 -3.14
N ALA A 29 1.95 -9.36 -3.36
CA ALA A 29 1.02 -8.40 -2.78
C ALA A 29 0.48 -8.95 -1.45
N LEU A 30 0.42 -8.11 -0.41
CA LEU A 30 0.00 -8.52 0.93
C LEU A 30 -1.13 -7.62 1.43
N SER A 31 -2.27 -8.26 1.66
CA SER A 31 -3.40 -7.71 2.42
C SER A 31 -3.48 -8.48 3.74
N LEU A 32 -3.31 -7.78 4.86
CA LEU A 32 -3.53 -8.37 6.19
C LEU A 32 -4.93 -8.01 6.66
N ARG A 33 -5.86 -8.97 6.65
CA ARG A 33 -7.20 -8.72 7.19
C ARG A 33 -7.16 -8.51 8.69
N TYR A 34 -7.79 -7.42 9.11
CA TYR A 34 -8.01 -7.09 10.50
C TYR A 34 -9.28 -7.78 11.02
N ASN A 35 -9.16 -8.96 11.63
CA ASN A 35 -10.24 -9.46 12.48
C ASN A 35 -10.19 -8.69 13.82
N HIS A 36 -11.30 -8.08 14.24
CA HIS A 36 -11.45 -7.21 15.43
C HIS A 36 -11.01 -7.81 16.79
N HIS A 37 -10.39 -8.98 16.80
CA HIS A 37 -9.89 -9.69 17.98
C HIS A 37 -8.38 -9.90 17.90
N TRP A 38 -7.60 -8.81 17.96
CA TRP A 38 -6.18 -8.91 18.32
C TRP A 38 -6.08 -9.14 19.83
N ASP A 39 -6.29 -10.38 20.25
CA ASP A 39 -5.82 -10.83 21.56
C ASP A 39 -4.29 -10.74 21.57
N ARG A 40 -3.68 -10.46 22.73
CA ARG A 40 -2.22 -10.32 22.96
C ARG A 40 -1.39 -11.57 22.59
N ARG A 41 -2.01 -12.57 21.97
CA ARG A 41 -1.47 -13.91 21.66
C ARG A 41 -1.01 -14.10 20.21
N ASN A 42 -1.23 -13.15 19.30
CA ASN A 42 -0.81 -13.31 17.90
C ASN A 42 0.67 -12.97 17.65
N ALA A 43 1.57 -13.66 18.36
CA ALA A 43 2.98 -13.76 17.97
C ALA A 43 3.15 -14.46 16.60
N GLU A 44 2.08 -15.04 16.06
CA GLU A 44 2.05 -15.80 14.80
C GLU A 44 2.00 -14.93 13.51
N LEU A 45 1.77 -13.61 13.58
CA LEU A 45 1.90 -12.72 12.40
C LEU A 45 3.30 -12.15 12.19
N LEU A 46 4.19 -12.23 13.18
CA LEU A 46 5.58 -11.79 13.03
C LEU A 46 6.34 -12.70 12.05
N THR A 47 6.08 -14.01 12.08
CA THR A 47 6.70 -15.01 11.20
C THR A 47 6.38 -14.79 9.71
N PRO A 48 5.11 -14.55 9.31
CA PRO A 48 4.75 -14.05 7.98
C PRO A 48 5.56 -12.84 7.51
N LEU A 49 5.71 -11.84 8.36
CA LEU A 49 6.28 -10.56 7.99
C LEU A 49 7.80 -10.63 7.86
N GLU A 50 8.46 -11.36 8.75
CA GLU A 50 9.87 -11.69 8.63
C GLU A 50 10.15 -12.48 7.35
N ALA A 51 9.31 -13.46 7.00
CA ALA A 51 9.43 -14.20 5.75
C ALA A 51 9.30 -13.31 4.50
N VAL A 52 8.40 -12.32 4.56
CA VAL A 52 8.24 -11.30 3.50
C VAL A 52 9.49 -10.43 3.39
N LEU A 53 10.00 -9.92 4.51
CA LEU A 53 11.21 -9.10 4.51
C LEU A 53 12.42 -9.90 4.02
N ASP A 54 12.53 -11.17 4.39
CA ASP A 54 13.56 -12.07 3.90
C ASP A 54 13.44 -12.32 2.40
N TYR A 55 12.23 -12.50 1.89
CA TYR A 55 11.95 -12.59 0.47
C TYR A 55 12.37 -11.31 -0.28
N VAL A 56 12.00 -10.13 0.25
CA VAL A 56 12.39 -8.83 -0.30
C VAL A 56 13.91 -8.65 -0.26
N ARG A 57 14.57 -8.93 0.87
CA ARG A 57 16.03 -8.80 1.03
C ARG A 57 16.80 -9.65 0.01
N ARG A 58 16.26 -10.80 -0.39
CA ARG A 58 16.82 -11.69 -1.43
C ARG A 58 16.56 -11.24 -2.88
N GLY A 59 15.87 -10.13 -3.09
CA GLY A 59 15.62 -9.56 -4.41
C GLY A 59 14.14 -9.40 -4.75
N GLY A 60 13.25 -9.97 -3.94
CA GLY A 60 11.81 -9.93 -4.16
C GLY A 60 11.21 -8.53 -4.13
N THR A 61 10.04 -8.38 -4.73
CA THR A 61 9.23 -7.16 -4.58
C THR A 61 7.96 -7.51 -3.83
N ALA A 62 7.72 -6.82 -2.70
CA ALA A 62 6.50 -6.95 -1.94
C ALA A 62 5.79 -5.60 -1.80
N VAL A 63 4.45 -5.58 -1.82
CA VAL A 63 3.64 -4.37 -1.58
C VAL A 63 2.63 -4.63 -0.47
N LEU A 64 2.64 -3.78 0.54
CA LEU A 64 1.70 -3.77 1.66
C LEU A 64 0.54 -2.82 1.34
N CYS A 65 -0.69 -3.32 1.28
CA CYS A 65 -1.85 -2.53 0.84
C CYS A 65 -3.17 -2.98 1.50
N ASN A 66 -4.25 -2.25 1.22
CA ASN A 66 -5.63 -2.54 1.61
C ASN A 66 -5.88 -2.51 3.14
N ASP A 67 -6.07 -3.66 3.80
CA ASP A 67 -6.38 -3.73 5.24
C ASP A 67 -5.13 -3.58 6.12
N PHE A 68 -3.94 -3.68 5.52
CA PHE A 68 -2.64 -3.52 6.21
C PHE A 68 -2.46 -2.18 6.96
N PRO A 69 -2.81 -1.00 6.38
CA PRO A 69 -2.56 0.31 6.95
C PRO A 69 -3.29 0.61 8.26
N VAL A 70 -4.23 -0.26 8.70
CA VAL A 70 -5.03 -0.08 9.91
C VAL A 70 -4.59 -1.00 11.07
N PRO A 71 -3.32 -0.98 11.55
CA PRO A 71 -3.00 -1.69 12.78
C PRO A 71 -3.69 -1.04 13.98
N PRO A 72 -3.90 -1.80 15.07
CA PRO A 72 -4.54 -1.30 16.28
C PRO A 72 -3.65 -0.33 17.05
N SER A 73 -2.34 -0.35 16.73
CA SER A 73 -1.28 0.37 17.42
C SER A 73 -0.36 1.01 16.40
N PRO A 74 -0.17 2.35 16.45
CA PRO A 74 0.80 3.06 15.62
C PRO A 74 2.23 2.51 15.71
N ASN A 75 2.59 1.90 16.85
CA ASN A 75 3.91 1.31 17.05
C ASN A 75 4.19 0.15 16.10
N HIS A 76 3.19 -0.64 15.70
CA HIS A 76 3.41 -1.80 14.83
C HIS A 76 3.87 -1.41 13.41
N ILE A 77 3.33 -0.32 12.84
CA ILE A 77 3.79 0.20 11.54
C ILE A 77 5.26 0.60 11.62
N ARG A 78 5.62 1.37 12.66
CA ARG A 78 7.00 1.81 12.87
C ARG A 78 7.93 0.60 13.04
N ASP A 79 7.56 -0.34 13.91
CA ASP A 79 8.43 -1.47 14.26
C ASP A 79 8.65 -2.38 13.04
N LEU A 80 7.63 -2.59 12.19
CA LEU A 80 7.78 -3.24 10.89
C LEU A 80 8.79 -2.49 10.01
N PHE A 81 8.56 -1.21 9.71
CA PHE A 81 9.40 -0.52 8.76
C PHE A 81 10.84 -0.37 9.28
N THR A 82 10.99 -0.22 10.60
CA THR A 82 12.29 -0.27 11.27
C THR A 82 12.99 -1.62 11.03
N SER A 83 12.27 -2.74 11.12
CA SER A 83 12.84 -4.06 10.84
C SER A 83 13.23 -4.23 9.35
N ALA A 84 12.60 -3.49 8.45
CA ALA A 84 12.98 -3.38 7.04
C ALA A 84 14.16 -2.42 6.80
N GLY A 85 14.65 -1.70 7.83
CA GLY A 85 15.67 -0.66 7.71
C GLY A 85 15.15 0.68 7.20
N LEU A 86 13.82 0.89 7.23
CA LEU A 86 13.15 2.09 6.74
C LEU A 86 12.72 2.97 7.93
N PRO A 87 12.94 4.29 7.88
CA PRO A 87 12.57 5.21 8.96
C PRO A 87 11.07 5.58 8.98
N TRP A 88 10.26 4.88 8.17
CA TRP A 88 8.87 5.23 7.92
C TRP A 88 8.01 5.08 9.17
N VAL A 89 7.16 6.07 9.41
CA VAL A 89 6.21 6.06 10.53
C VAL A 89 4.82 6.44 10.04
N ARG A 90 3.79 5.91 10.71
CA ARG A 90 2.42 6.36 10.50
C ARG A 90 2.30 7.84 10.88
N SER A 91 1.61 8.62 10.05
CA SER A 91 1.33 10.04 10.30
C SER A 91 -0.17 10.30 10.40
N ALA A 92 -0.75 10.82 9.33
CA ALA A 92 -2.14 11.25 9.26
C ALA A 92 -3.07 10.12 8.79
N PHE A 93 -4.37 10.31 9.08
CA PHE A 93 -5.44 9.49 8.54
C PHE A 93 -6.61 10.39 8.16
N TYR A 94 -6.75 10.64 6.87
CA TYR A 94 -7.87 11.39 6.29
C TYR A 94 -7.89 11.18 4.77
N ARG A 95 -9.02 11.57 4.15
CA ARG A 95 -9.16 11.66 2.70
C ARG A 95 -8.62 12.98 2.18
N THR A 96 -7.83 12.92 1.11
CA THR A 96 -7.35 14.10 0.38
C THR A 96 -6.95 13.71 -1.04
N THR A 97 -6.63 14.70 -1.86
CA THR A 97 -6.03 14.51 -3.17
C THR A 97 -4.51 14.40 -3.04
N PHE A 98 -3.96 13.27 -3.46
CA PHE A 98 -2.53 13.05 -3.59
C PHE A 98 -2.10 13.19 -5.06
N HIS A 99 -0.86 13.60 -5.25
CA HIS A 99 -0.27 13.85 -6.56
C HIS A 99 0.92 12.91 -6.76
N LEU A 100 1.06 12.39 -7.98
CA LEU A 100 2.23 11.62 -8.37
C LEU A 100 3.48 12.50 -8.25
N ASN A 101 4.46 12.03 -7.49
CA ASN A 101 5.76 12.67 -7.33
C ASN A 101 6.68 12.27 -8.49
N PRO A 102 6.99 13.18 -9.43
CA PRO A 102 7.87 12.87 -10.55
C PRO A 102 9.32 12.63 -10.11
N ALA A 103 9.70 13.03 -8.89
CA ALA A 103 11.03 12.81 -8.35
C ALA A 103 11.22 11.42 -7.70
N ALA A 104 10.16 10.59 -7.64
CA ALA A 104 10.31 9.23 -7.15
C ALA A 104 11.17 8.40 -8.12
N ASP A 105 12.23 7.74 -7.65
CA ASP A 105 13.30 7.17 -8.47
C ASP A 105 12.79 6.20 -9.54
N LEU A 106 11.83 5.34 -9.18
CA LEU A 106 11.24 4.38 -10.10
C LEU A 106 10.33 5.01 -11.15
N VAL A 107 9.73 6.15 -10.80
CA VAL A 107 8.86 6.93 -11.68
C VAL A 107 9.71 7.77 -12.63
N ALA A 108 10.69 8.50 -12.09
CA ALA A 108 11.60 9.37 -12.83
C ALA A 108 12.37 8.63 -13.94
N ASN A 109 12.75 7.37 -13.69
CA ASN A 109 13.54 6.55 -14.61
C ASN A 109 12.69 5.61 -15.49
N ASN A 110 11.36 5.72 -15.46
CA ASN A 110 10.47 4.86 -16.24
C ASN A 110 9.31 5.63 -16.87
N GLU A 111 9.52 6.04 -18.12
CA GLU A 111 8.54 6.82 -18.91
C GLU A 111 7.21 6.07 -19.09
N SER A 112 7.25 4.74 -19.22
CA SER A 112 6.02 3.94 -19.32
C SER A 112 5.20 4.03 -18.04
N LEU A 113 5.84 3.94 -16.85
CA LEU A 113 5.14 4.11 -15.57
C LEU A 113 4.57 5.51 -15.42
N LEU A 114 5.33 6.54 -15.81
CA LEU A 114 4.87 7.93 -15.81
C LEU A 114 3.61 8.15 -16.64
N ASN A 115 3.42 7.39 -17.71
CA ASN A 115 2.27 7.51 -18.60
C ASN A 115 1.07 6.65 -18.17
N THR A 116 1.30 5.58 -17.40
CA THR A 116 0.24 4.68 -16.93
C THR A 116 -0.30 5.07 -15.54
N LEU A 117 0.54 5.64 -14.68
CA LEU A 117 0.14 6.01 -13.32
C LEU A 117 -0.81 7.21 -13.29
N PRO A 118 -1.86 7.20 -12.45
CA PRO A 118 -2.73 8.35 -12.28
C PRO A 118 -1.94 9.57 -11.80
N ARG A 119 -2.16 10.73 -12.43
CA ARG A 119 -1.47 11.97 -12.01
C ARG A 119 -1.90 12.42 -10.62
N THR A 120 -3.14 12.14 -10.29
CA THR A 120 -3.75 12.43 -9.00
C THR A 120 -4.66 11.29 -8.58
N CYS A 121 -4.80 11.09 -7.29
CA CYS A 121 -5.82 10.20 -6.74
C CYS A 121 -6.41 10.81 -5.46
N ASN A 122 -7.70 10.61 -5.25
CA ASN A 122 -8.39 11.04 -4.04
C ASN A 122 -8.73 9.80 -3.22
N MET A 123 -8.13 9.64 -2.05
CA MET A 123 -8.24 8.42 -1.26
C MET A 123 -8.31 8.72 0.21
N ASN A 124 -9.13 7.95 0.94
CA ASN A 124 -9.01 7.85 2.37
C ASN A 124 -7.82 6.96 2.70
N ALA A 125 -6.82 7.49 3.40
CA ALA A 125 -5.56 6.78 3.55
C ALA A 125 -4.88 7.01 4.88
N VAL A 126 -4.24 5.95 5.38
CA VAL A 126 -3.23 6.05 6.43
C VAL A 126 -1.91 6.43 5.76
N GLN A 127 -1.37 7.57 6.17
CA GLN A 127 -0.23 8.19 5.51
C GLN A 127 1.07 7.88 6.26
N LEU A 128 2.19 7.93 5.55
CA LEU A 128 3.54 7.78 6.11
C LEU A 128 4.27 9.12 6.18
N LEU A 129 5.17 9.23 7.16
CA LEU A 129 6.22 10.26 7.25
C LEU A 129 7.61 9.62 7.24
N ASN A 130 8.62 10.48 7.10
CA ASN A 130 10.03 10.12 6.97
C ASN A 130 10.33 9.25 5.73
N VAL A 131 9.47 9.31 4.71
CA VAL A 131 9.74 8.68 3.42
C VAL A 131 10.68 9.59 2.64
N ALA A 132 11.79 9.03 2.14
CA ALA A 132 12.70 9.79 1.28
C ALA A 132 11.97 10.24 0.01
N VAL A 133 12.31 11.42 -0.52
CA VAL A 133 11.62 12.00 -1.69
C VAL A 133 11.67 11.06 -2.91
N GLY A 134 12.79 10.33 -3.10
CA GLY A 134 12.94 9.33 -4.15
C GLY A 134 12.06 8.08 -3.97
N ASP A 135 11.61 7.78 -2.74
CA ASP A 135 10.78 6.62 -2.44
C ASP A 135 9.28 6.99 -2.37
N ALA A 136 8.95 8.25 -2.14
CA ALA A 136 7.58 8.73 -1.98
C ALA A 136 6.89 8.92 -3.33
N TRP A 137 6.03 7.98 -3.74
CA TRP A 137 5.34 8.03 -5.04
C TRP A 137 4.18 9.00 -5.07
N TYR A 138 3.39 9.10 -4.00
CA TYR A 138 2.22 9.99 -3.95
C TYR A 138 2.20 10.80 -2.67
N ARG A 139 2.12 12.13 -2.81
CA ARG A 139 2.10 13.10 -1.70
C ARG A 139 1.05 14.17 -1.94
N PRO A 140 0.50 14.79 -0.90
CA PRO A 140 -0.28 16.01 -1.07
C PRO A 140 0.65 17.15 -1.50
N ASN A 141 0.07 18.18 -2.12
CA ASN A 141 0.77 19.42 -2.42
C ASN A 141 -0.05 20.62 -1.91
N ALA A 142 0.39 21.84 -2.21
CA ALA A 142 -0.29 23.05 -1.75
C ALA A 142 -1.74 23.23 -2.27
N SER A 143 -2.14 22.48 -3.30
CA SER A 143 -3.53 22.46 -3.80
C SER A 143 -4.39 21.36 -3.17
N SER A 144 -3.80 20.47 -2.37
CA SER A 144 -4.50 19.41 -1.67
C SER A 144 -5.27 19.96 -0.47
N GLY A 145 -6.57 19.68 -0.43
CA GLY A 145 -7.43 19.92 0.73
C GLY A 145 -7.88 18.61 1.37
N ILE A 146 -8.10 18.63 2.67
CA ILE A 146 -8.68 17.53 3.43
C ILE A 146 -10.17 17.47 3.11
N ASP A 147 -10.61 16.34 2.57
CA ASP A 147 -12.02 16.10 2.31
C ASP A 147 -12.70 15.67 3.60
N THR A 148 -13.57 16.54 4.09
CA THR A 148 -14.42 16.25 5.24
C THR A 148 -15.84 15.98 4.75
N PHE A 149 -16.63 15.27 5.56
CA PHE A 149 -18.06 15.10 5.29
C PHE A 149 -18.80 16.44 5.14
N ILE A 150 -18.29 17.51 5.76
CA ILE A 150 -18.88 18.84 5.67
C ILE A 150 -18.51 19.52 4.34
N SER A 151 -17.27 19.38 3.86
CA SER A 151 -16.85 19.97 2.59
C SER A 151 -17.58 19.37 1.39
N SER A 152 -17.96 18.07 1.45
CA SER A 152 -18.77 17.44 0.41
C SER A 152 -20.24 17.89 0.39
N LEU A 153 -20.75 18.45 1.50
CA LEU A 153 -22.14 18.88 1.63
C LEU A 153 -22.37 20.38 1.41
N THR A 154 -21.33 21.23 1.50
CA THR A 154 -21.55 22.67 1.67
C THR A 154 -20.79 23.60 0.72
N GLU A 155 -20.15 23.12 -0.35
CA GLU A 155 -19.20 23.91 -1.18
C GLU A 155 -18.13 24.66 -0.33
N ALA A 156 -17.99 24.30 0.94
CA ALA A 156 -17.06 24.93 1.85
C ALA A 156 -15.63 24.64 1.41
N GLN A 157 -14.73 25.61 1.64
CA GLN A 157 -13.31 25.41 1.41
C GLN A 157 -12.82 24.21 2.22
N THR A 158 -12.11 23.30 1.56
CA THR A 158 -11.43 22.19 2.22
C THR A 158 -10.31 22.74 3.09
N GLU A 159 -10.11 22.12 4.26
CA GLU A 159 -9.00 22.49 5.13
C GLU A 159 -7.67 22.12 4.45
N PRO A 160 -6.67 23.01 4.45
CA PRO A 160 -5.40 22.72 3.78
C PRO A 160 -4.67 21.56 4.46
N VAL A 161 -3.95 20.76 3.68
CA VAL A 161 -3.05 19.75 4.25
C VAL A 161 -1.83 20.43 4.89
N GLU A 162 -1.71 20.31 6.21
CA GLU A 162 -0.63 20.95 6.97
C GLU A 162 0.76 20.39 6.62
N ASN A 163 0.87 19.07 6.49
CA ASN A 163 2.14 18.40 6.24
C ASN A 163 2.19 17.79 4.83
N LEU A 164 2.81 18.52 3.91
CA LEU A 164 3.02 18.09 2.52
C LEU A 164 4.03 16.93 2.40
N GLU A 165 4.70 16.57 3.50
CA GLU A 165 5.58 15.41 3.52
C GLU A 165 4.85 14.08 3.68
N ASN A 166 3.57 14.13 4.06
CA ASN A 166 2.74 12.95 4.15
C ASN A 166 2.75 12.18 2.84
N THR A 167 2.81 10.86 2.94
CA THR A 167 2.98 10.00 1.77
C THR A 167 1.90 8.93 1.77
N LEU A 168 1.07 8.93 0.73
CA LEU A 168 0.03 7.91 0.49
C LEU A 168 0.68 6.58 0.10
N ALA A 169 1.61 6.64 -0.84
CA ALA A 169 2.23 5.46 -1.43
C ALA A 169 3.73 5.66 -1.53
N ALA A 170 4.49 4.65 -1.11
CA ALA A 170 5.94 4.67 -1.05
C ALA A 170 6.50 3.34 -1.56
N CYS A 171 7.67 3.36 -2.20
CA CYS A 171 8.38 2.17 -2.60
C CYS A 171 9.89 2.40 -2.45
N ALA A 172 10.52 1.64 -1.55
CA ALA A 172 11.94 1.76 -1.24
C ALA A 172 12.69 0.46 -1.51
N LYS A 173 14.00 0.59 -1.73
CA LYS A 173 14.90 -0.55 -1.79
C LYS A 173 15.13 -1.14 -0.40
N VAL A 174 15.01 -2.45 -0.28
CA VAL A 174 15.30 -3.21 0.95
C VAL A 174 16.15 -4.42 0.59
N GLY A 175 17.41 -4.43 1.02
CA GLY A 175 18.39 -5.43 0.57
C GLY A 175 18.58 -5.39 -0.96
N LEU A 176 18.36 -6.52 -1.62
CA LEU A 176 18.41 -6.62 -3.08
C LEU A 176 17.07 -6.32 -3.78
N GLY A 177 15.98 -6.26 -3.02
CA GLY A 177 14.61 -6.11 -3.55
C GLY A 177 13.96 -4.79 -3.19
N LYS A 178 12.63 -4.77 -3.22
CA LYS A 178 11.80 -3.57 -2.98
C LYS A 178 10.63 -3.86 -2.05
N LEU A 179 10.33 -2.91 -1.18
CA LEU A 179 9.15 -2.90 -0.34
C LEU A 179 8.28 -1.68 -0.68
N GLY A 180 7.07 -1.94 -1.14
CA GLY A 180 6.03 -0.96 -1.39
C GLY A 180 5.02 -0.89 -0.26
N TYR A 181 4.40 0.26 -0.13
CA TYR A 181 3.28 0.52 0.76
C TYR A 181 2.26 1.40 0.03
N VAL A 182 0.98 1.08 0.19
CA VAL A 182 -0.15 1.90 -0.26
C VAL A 182 -1.15 2.03 0.89
N GLY A 183 -1.35 3.26 1.35
CA GLY A 183 -2.13 3.57 2.56
C GLY A 183 -3.65 3.57 2.39
N ASP A 184 -4.15 3.34 1.19
CA ASP A 184 -5.59 3.30 0.87
C ASP A 184 -6.31 2.22 1.69
N VAL A 185 -7.42 2.61 2.32
CA VAL A 185 -8.26 1.73 3.15
C VAL A 185 -9.58 1.36 2.48
N ASP A 186 -9.95 2.04 1.39
CA ASP A 186 -11.24 1.85 0.72
C ASP A 186 -11.11 1.00 -0.58
N SER A 187 -9.89 0.57 -0.93
CA SER A 187 -9.60 -0.18 -2.18
C SER A 187 -10.09 0.55 -3.44
N GLU A 188 -9.81 1.84 -3.50
CA GLU A 188 -10.16 2.71 -4.61
C GLU A 188 -9.48 2.25 -5.92
N PRO A 189 -10.12 2.37 -7.10
CA PRO A 189 -9.59 1.86 -8.37
C PRO A 189 -8.16 2.32 -8.70
N GLU A 190 -7.79 3.54 -8.33
CA GLU A 190 -6.46 4.09 -8.55
C GLU A 190 -5.40 3.40 -7.70
N SER A 191 -5.74 2.88 -6.51
CA SER A 191 -4.78 2.19 -5.64
C SER A 191 -4.36 0.86 -6.25
N ILE A 192 -5.29 0.21 -6.97
CA ILE A 192 -5.02 -0.99 -7.79
C ILE A 192 -3.93 -0.70 -8.82
N LYS A 193 -4.06 0.41 -9.56
CA LYS A 193 -3.10 0.81 -10.59
C LYS A 193 -1.72 1.07 -9.97
N ILE A 194 -1.69 1.71 -8.80
CA ILE A 194 -0.45 1.99 -8.05
C ILE A 194 0.22 0.69 -7.59
N VAL A 195 -0.54 -0.23 -6.98
CA VAL A 195 -0.04 -1.54 -6.53
C VAL A 195 0.52 -2.34 -7.71
N MET A 196 -0.23 -2.46 -8.81
CA MET A 196 0.21 -3.17 -10.01
C MET A 196 1.51 -2.59 -10.59
N ALA A 197 1.62 -1.27 -10.65
CA ALA A 197 2.83 -0.58 -11.08
C ALA A 197 4.03 -0.89 -10.17
N MET A 198 3.86 -0.88 -8.84
CA MET A 198 4.92 -1.25 -7.90
C MET A 198 5.38 -2.71 -8.07
N LEU A 199 4.44 -3.59 -8.39
CA LEU A 199 4.67 -5.02 -8.66
C LEU A 199 5.29 -5.27 -10.05
N GLY A 200 5.42 -4.23 -10.90
CA GLY A 200 5.96 -4.35 -12.25
C GLY A 200 5.02 -5.09 -13.21
N VAL A 201 3.72 -5.08 -12.94
CA VAL A 201 2.70 -5.70 -13.77
C VAL A 201 1.99 -4.62 -14.57
N HIS A 202 1.93 -4.80 -15.89
CA HIS A 202 1.16 -3.91 -16.75
C HIS A 202 -0.34 -4.13 -16.51
N TYR A 203 -1.03 -3.07 -16.10
CA TYR A 203 -2.48 -3.04 -15.99
C TYR A 203 -3.07 -2.35 -17.22
N GLU A 204 -3.84 -3.10 -18.02
CA GLU A 204 -4.56 -2.55 -19.18
C GLU A 204 -6.04 -2.41 -18.79
N GLU A 205 -6.54 -1.18 -18.74
CA GLU A 205 -7.87 -0.82 -18.22
C GLU A 205 -9.03 -1.45 -19.01
N ALA A 206 -8.77 -1.94 -20.23
CA ALA A 206 -9.71 -2.67 -21.06
C ALA A 206 -9.86 -4.16 -20.68
N ALA A 207 -8.98 -4.69 -19.82
CA ALA A 207 -9.07 -6.04 -19.29
C ALA A 207 -9.65 -5.99 -17.87
N LEU A 208 -10.60 -6.88 -17.58
CA LEU A 208 -11.04 -7.09 -16.19
C LEU A 208 -9.79 -7.38 -15.33
N PRO A 209 -9.68 -6.78 -14.13
CA PRO A 209 -8.59 -7.11 -13.22
C PRO A 209 -8.54 -8.63 -13.04
N PRO A 210 -7.35 -9.26 -12.99
CA PRO A 210 -7.25 -10.69 -12.81
C PRO A 210 -8.09 -11.16 -11.61
N ALA A 211 -8.74 -12.31 -11.70
CA ALA A 211 -9.63 -12.80 -10.64
C ALA A 211 -8.94 -12.86 -9.26
N TRP A 212 -7.62 -13.11 -9.24
CA TRP A 212 -6.83 -13.08 -8.01
C TRP A 212 -6.72 -11.69 -7.40
N LEU A 213 -6.65 -10.64 -8.22
CA LEU A 213 -6.60 -9.25 -7.76
C LEU A 213 -7.97 -8.82 -7.21
N ILE A 214 -9.06 -9.20 -7.90
CA ILE A 214 -10.42 -8.95 -7.41
C ILE A 214 -10.64 -9.65 -6.07
N SER A 215 -10.20 -10.92 -5.95
CA SER A 215 -10.31 -11.67 -4.69
C SER A 215 -9.47 -11.07 -3.56
N MET A 216 -8.31 -10.48 -3.88
CA MET A 216 -7.46 -9.80 -2.89
C MET A 216 -8.04 -8.47 -2.42
N MET A 217 -8.58 -7.66 -3.34
CA MET A 217 -9.04 -6.29 -3.05
C MET A 217 -10.51 -6.21 -2.65
N PHE A 218 -11.34 -7.11 -3.16
CA PHE A 218 -12.78 -7.16 -2.90
C PHE A 218 -13.21 -8.55 -2.42
N PRO A 219 -12.65 -9.04 -1.31
CA PRO A 219 -12.83 -10.43 -0.90
C PRO A 219 -14.25 -10.79 -0.41
N ASN A 220 -15.21 -9.85 -0.44
CA ASN A 220 -16.60 -10.03 -0.01
C ASN A 220 -17.63 -9.79 -1.14
N ARG A 221 -17.19 -9.61 -2.41
CA ARG A 221 -18.10 -9.60 -3.56
C ARG A 221 -18.15 -11.00 -4.17
N GLU A 222 -18.99 -11.86 -3.61
CA GLU A 222 -19.54 -13.04 -4.31
C GLU A 222 -20.81 -12.67 -5.08
#